data_AF-X0YQM7-F1
#
_entry.id   AF-X0YQM7-F1
#
_cell.length_a   1.000
_cell.length_b   1.000
_cell.length_c   1.000
_cell.angle_alpha   90.00
_cell.angle_beta   90.00
_cell.angle_gamma   90.00
#
_symmetry.space_group_name_H-M   'P 1'
#
loop_
_entity.id
_entity.type
_entity.pdbx_description
1 polymer ?
#
loop_
_entity_poly.entity_id
_entity_poly.type
_entity_poly.pdbx_seq_one_letter_code
_entity_poly.pdbx_strand_id
1 'polypeptide(L)'
;DELFWLMKQIYPEYIENVYMAILDSATEFRVTPAEDAVIVGSRTSVAAALFIIFQNGGLATGTCGTSSETVYMLCKGYIPHGLVSIPFGNPAEPADWYDVTKVGSLKLRLKAGASLGATPTAQVITQQLRSYA
;
A
#
# COMPACT_ATOMS: atom_id res chain seq x y z
N ASP A 1 5.27 -5.07 -9.76
CA ASP A 1 4.77 -6.44 -9.53
C ASP A 1 5.71 -7.30 -8.72
N GLU A 2 7.01 -7.42 -9.03
CA GLU A 2 7.94 -8.24 -8.22
C GLU A 2 8.00 -7.88 -6.73
N LEU A 3 8.02 -6.58 -6.40
CA LEU A 3 7.98 -6.13 -5.01
C LEU A 3 6.69 -6.55 -4.30
N PHE A 4 5.55 -6.52 -4.99
CA PHE A 4 4.28 -6.94 -4.42
C PHE A 4 4.30 -8.44 -4.10
N TRP A 5 4.84 -9.26 -5.00
CA TRP A 5 5.00 -10.70 -4.77
C TRP A 5 5.96 -11.02 -3.62
N LEU A 6 7.08 -10.30 -3.51
CA LEU A 6 8.00 -10.42 -2.38
C LEU A 6 7.30 -10.06 -1.07
N MET A 7 6.51 -8.99 -1.05
CA MET A 7 5.81 -8.55 0.15
C MET A 7 4.69 -9.49 0.59
N LYS A 8 3.99 -10.11 -0.35
CA LYS A 8 3.01 -11.17 -0.04
C LYS A 8 3.63 -12.36 0.70
N GLN A 9 4.93 -12.62 0.52
CA GLN A 9 5.63 -13.70 1.25
C GLN A 9 6.04 -13.30 2.67
N ILE A 10 6.29 -12.01 2.89
CA ILE A 10 6.87 -11.50 4.15
C ILE A 10 5.77 -11.01 5.10
N TYR A 11 4.77 -10.31 4.56
CA TYR A 11 3.72 -9.68 5.34
C TYR A 11 2.46 -10.54 5.33
N PRO A 12 1.83 -10.75 6.49
CA PRO A 12 0.50 -11.31 6.51
C PRO A 12 -0.47 -10.32 5.85
N GLU A 13 -1.61 -10.84 5.46
CA GLU A 13 -2.67 -10.01 4.91
C GLU A 13 -3.38 -9.24 6.03
N TYR A 14 -3.55 -7.94 5.83
CA TYR A 14 -4.20 -7.01 6.75
C TYR A 14 -5.55 -6.55 6.21
N ILE A 15 -6.45 -6.20 7.12
CA ILE A 15 -7.72 -5.56 6.80
C ILE A 15 -7.62 -4.09 7.22
N GLU A 16 -7.74 -3.20 6.24
CA GLU A 16 -7.80 -1.75 6.43
C GLU A 16 -9.28 -1.29 6.45
N ASN A 17 -9.62 -0.49 7.45
CA ASN A 17 -10.90 0.18 7.58
C ASN A 17 -10.79 1.59 6.98
N VAL A 18 -11.52 1.85 5.90
CA VAL A 18 -11.52 3.15 5.23
C VAL A 18 -12.85 3.85 5.48
N TYR A 19 -12.76 5.07 6.02
CA TYR A 19 -13.89 5.98 6.20
C TYR A 19 -13.61 7.26 5.43
N MET A 20 -14.41 7.54 4.40
CA MET A 20 -14.20 8.72 3.57
C MET A 20 -15.50 9.16 2.89
N ALA A 21 -15.51 10.40 2.39
CA ALA A 21 -16.54 10.84 1.47
C ALA A 21 -16.15 10.50 0.03
N ILE A 22 -17.05 9.85 -0.71
CA ILE A 22 -16.96 9.66 -2.17
C ILE A 22 -17.92 10.65 -2.81
N LEU A 23 -17.45 11.38 -3.82
CA LEU A 23 -18.23 12.39 -4.51
C LEU A 23 -19.20 11.78 -5.54
N ASP A 24 -20.14 12.60 -6.02
CA ASP A 24 -20.92 12.32 -7.24
C ASP A 24 -20.09 12.42 -8.54
N SER A 25 -18.79 12.67 -8.39
CA SER A 25 -17.76 12.65 -9.42
C SER A 25 -16.64 11.69 -9.01
N ALA A 26 -15.77 11.32 -9.95
CA ALA A 26 -14.70 10.35 -9.72
C ALA A 26 -13.79 10.81 -8.57
N THR A 27 -13.77 10.03 -7.50
CA THR A 27 -12.91 10.23 -6.33
C THR A 27 -11.80 9.19 -6.35
N GLU A 28 -10.56 9.63 -6.53
CA GLU A 28 -9.39 8.77 -6.44
C GLU A 28 -8.87 8.69 -5.00
N PHE A 29 -8.60 7.49 -4.53
CA PHE A 29 -8.04 7.27 -3.20
C PHE A 29 -7.11 6.06 -3.18
N ARG A 30 -6.26 5.98 -2.16
CA ARG A 30 -5.34 4.87 -1.95
C ARG A 30 -5.75 4.03 -0.76
N VAL A 31 -5.65 2.73 -0.94
CA VAL A 31 -5.84 1.70 0.07
C VAL A 31 -4.65 0.76 0.07
N THR A 32 -4.59 -0.16 1.02
CA THR A 32 -3.59 -1.22 1.01
C THR A 32 -3.59 -1.98 -0.33
N PRO A 33 -2.41 -2.19 -0.95
CA PRO A 33 -2.29 -2.99 -2.17
C PRO A 33 -2.88 -4.39 -1.97
N ALA A 34 -3.85 -4.72 -2.81
CA ALA A 34 -4.62 -5.97 -2.77
C ALA A 34 -4.46 -6.74 -4.08
N GLU A 35 -4.48 -8.07 -4.01
CA GLU A 35 -4.67 -8.93 -5.19
C GLU A 35 -6.15 -9.05 -5.52
N ASP A 36 -6.97 -9.30 -4.48
CA ASP A 36 -8.43 -9.33 -4.55
C ASP A 36 -9.01 -8.27 -3.62
N ALA A 37 -9.78 -7.33 -4.18
CA ALA A 37 -10.49 -6.34 -3.38
C ALA A 37 -11.77 -6.95 -2.81
N VAL A 38 -11.76 -7.27 -1.51
CA VAL A 38 -12.97 -7.67 -0.78
C VAL A 38 -13.59 -6.43 -0.16
N ILE A 39 -14.66 -5.92 -0.76
CA ILE A 39 -15.40 -4.77 -0.24
C ILE A 39 -16.60 -5.26 0.57
N VAL A 40 -16.65 -4.87 1.84
CA VAL A 40 -17.91 -4.80 2.59
C VAL A 40 -18.06 -3.35 3.01
N GLY A 41 -19.07 -2.68 2.46
CA GLY A 41 -19.32 -1.29 2.77
C GLY A 41 -20.80 -1.03 3.01
N SER A 42 -21.08 -0.30 4.08
CA SER A 42 -22.41 0.23 4.36
C SER A 42 -22.43 1.70 4.00
N ARG A 43 -23.44 2.10 3.22
CA ARG A 43 -23.75 3.51 2.96
C ARG A 43 -24.42 4.08 4.21
N THR A 44 -24.25 5.36 4.48
CA THR A 44 -24.99 6.05 5.56
C THR A 44 -26.28 6.72 5.07
N SER A 45 -26.60 6.68 3.76
CA SER A 45 -27.78 7.33 3.16
C SER A 45 -28.42 6.56 1.96
N VAL A 46 -29.48 7.15 1.38
CA VAL A 46 -30.45 6.60 0.41
C VAL A 46 -30.07 6.73 -1.08
N ALA A 47 -28.88 7.23 -1.42
CA ALA A 47 -28.49 7.52 -2.81
C ALA A 47 -28.37 6.25 -3.70
N ALA A 48 -28.83 6.37 -4.95
CA ALA A 48 -28.80 5.30 -5.95
C ALA A 48 -27.37 5.08 -6.48
N ALA A 49 -26.93 3.82 -6.41
CA ALA A 49 -25.67 3.23 -6.90
C ALA A 49 -24.32 3.82 -6.38
N LEU A 50 -23.49 2.94 -5.83
CA LEU A 50 -22.07 3.19 -5.50
C LEU A 50 -21.23 2.32 -6.43
N PHE A 51 -20.32 2.94 -7.18
CA PHE A 51 -19.40 2.24 -8.09
C PHE A 51 -17.98 2.41 -7.59
N ILE A 52 -17.26 1.31 -7.39
CA ILE A 52 -15.85 1.33 -6.97
C ILE A 52 -15.06 0.41 -7.89
N ILE A 53 -13.94 0.93 -8.40
CA ILE A 53 -13.01 0.20 -9.26
C ILE A 53 -11.66 0.18 -8.55
N PHE A 54 -11.14 -1.02 -8.28
CA PHE A 54 -9.79 -1.20 -7.75
C PHE A 54 -8.80 -1.43 -8.88
N GLN A 55 -7.60 -0.91 -8.69
CA GLN A 55 -6.47 -1.05 -9.60
C GLN A 55 -5.25 -1.56 -8.83
N ASN A 56 -4.31 -2.13 -9.56
CA ASN A 56 -3.07 -2.65 -8.99
C ASN A 56 -2.31 -1.56 -8.22
N GLY A 57 -1.64 -1.97 -7.14
CA GLY A 57 -0.84 -1.06 -6.32
C GLY A 57 -1.66 -0.21 -5.33
N GLY A 58 -2.90 -0.62 -5.05
CA GLY A 58 -3.73 -0.01 -4.01
C GLY A 58 -4.41 1.30 -4.43
N LEU A 59 -4.50 1.58 -5.73
CA LEU A 59 -5.27 2.70 -6.24
C LEU A 59 -6.74 2.28 -6.43
N ALA A 60 -7.67 3.12 -6.00
CA ALA A 60 -9.09 2.90 -6.20
C ALA A 60 -9.77 4.19 -6.68
N THR A 61 -10.82 4.03 -7.48
CA THR A 61 -11.69 5.12 -7.91
C THR A 61 -13.11 4.79 -7.51
N GLY A 62 -13.78 5.72 -6.84
CA GLY A 62 -15.17 5.61 -6.43
C GLY A 62 -16.03 6.74 -6.98
N THR A 63 -17.28 6.45 -7.32
CA THR A 63 -18.28 7.45 -7.72
C THR A 63 -19.66 7.09 -7.16
N CYS A 64 -20.35 8.07 -6.61
CA CYS A 64 -21.75 7.98 -6.23
C CYS A 64 -22.65 8.43 -7.38
N GLY A 65 -23.81 7.79 -7.56
CA GLY A 65 -24.67 8.09 -8.72
C GLY A 65 -25.48 9.39 -8.63
N THR A 66 -25.65 9.98 -7.43
CA THR A 66 -26.61 11.09 -7.21
C THR A 66 -26.11 12.20 -6.30
N SER A 67 -25.37 11.88 -5.25
CA SER A 67 -24.79 12.86 -4.32
C SER A 67 -23.52 12.31 -3.69
N SER A 68 -22.65 13.20 -3.21
CA SER A 68 -21.50 12.82 -2.39
C SER A 68 -21.96 12.15 -1.09
N GLU A 69 -21.30 11.06 -0.70
CA GLU A 69 -21.71 10.24 0.44
C GLU A 69 -20.51 9.77 1.27
N THR A 70 -20.73 9.63 2.59
CA THR A 70 -19.76 8.95 3.45
C THR A 70 -19.89 7.44 3.28
N VAL A 71 -18.77 6.80 2.97
CA VAL A 71 -18.69 5.35 2.84
C VAL A 71 -17.77 4.79 3.93
N TYR A 72 -18.17 3.63 4.43
CA TYR A 72 -17.28 2.74 5.17
C TYR A 72 -16.88 1.59 4.24
N MET A 73 -15.60 1.24 4.19
CA MET A 73 -15.10 0.14 3.36
C MET A 73 -14.09 -0.69 4.17
N LEU A 74 -14.23 -2.01 4.06
CA LEU A 74 -13.16 -2.95 4.38
C LEU A 74 -12.33 -3.18 3.12
N CYS A 75 -11.02 -3.04 3.22
CA CYS A 75 -10.06 -3.37 2.17
C CYS A 75 -9.07 -4.39 2.71
N LYS A 76 -8.78 -5.44 1.95
CA LYS A 76 -7.86 -6.51 2.36
C LYS A 76 -6.59 -6.46 1.51
N GLY A 77 -5.40 -6.45 2.11
CA GLY A 77 -4.14 -6.36 1.37
C GLY A 77 -2.88 -6.50 2.22
N TYR A 78 -1.71 -6.39 1.62
CA TYR A 78 -0.44 -6.83 2.24
C TYR A 78 0.40 -5.70 2.84
N ILE A 79 0.19 -4.45 2.40
CA ILE A 79 1.05 -3.32 2.76
C ILE A 79 0.15 -2.19 3.29
N PRO A 80 -0.27 -2.22 4.56
CA PRO A 80 -1.08 -1.15 5.13
C PRO A 80 -0.27 0.16 5.10
N HIS A 81 -0.93 1.25 4.71
CA HIS A 81 -0.35 2.61 4.64
C HIS A 81 0.87 2.79 3.71
N GLY A 82 1.15 1.82 2.82
CA GLY A 82 2.25 1.93 1.85
C GLY A 82 3.66 1.91 2.47
N LEU A 83 3.79 1.47 3.73
CA LEU A 83 5.08 1.26 4.37
C LEU A 83 5.55 -0.17 4.12
N VAL A 84 6.71 -0.31 3.50
CA VAL A 84 7.30 -1.60 3.16
C VAL A 84 8.73 -1.69 3.66
N SER A 85 9.03 -2.72 4.46
CA SER A 85 10.42 -3.07 4.78
C SER A 85 10.93 -4.05 3.74
N ILE A 86 12.09 -3.75 3.17
CA ILE A 86 12.80 -4.69 2.31
C ILE A 86 13.81 -5.42 3.21
N PRO A 87 13.55 -6.68 3.59
CA PRO A 87 14.51 -7.43 4.39
C PRO A 87 15.72 -7.79 3.52
N PHE A 88 16.91 -7.40 3.97
CA PHE A 88 18.16 -7.83 3.38
C PHE A 88 18.66 -9.08 4.12
N GLY A 89 18.02 -10.22 3.82
CA GLY A 89 18.20 -11.49 4.53
C GLY A 89 17.17 -11.73 5.64
N ASN A 90 17.21 -12.90 6.28
CA ASN A 90 16.31 -13.27 7.38
C ASN A 90 16.71 -12.56 8.68
N PRO A 91 15.86 -11.67 9.25
CA PRO A 91 16.17 -10.95 10.49
C PRO A 91 16.40 -11.87 11.70
N ALA A 92 15.83 -13.08 11.70
CA ALA A 92 16.00 -14.06 12.77
C ALA A 92 17.33 -14.82 12.71
N GLU A 93 18.06 -14.76 11.58
CA GLU A 93 19.30 -15.51 11.36
C GLU A 93 20.46 -14.54 11.05
N PRO A 94 21.29 -14.17 12.06
CA PRO A 94 22.37 -13.20 11.87
C PRO A 94 23.39 -13.54 10.79
N ALA A 95 23.56 -14.83 10.49
CA ALA A 95 24.46 -15.30 9.43
C ALA A 95 23.93 -15.02 8.02
N ASP A 96 22.61 -14.85 7.86
CA ASP A 96 21.96 -14.52 6.59
C ASP A 96 21.79 -13.00 6.40
N TRP A 97 22.16 -12.19 7.40
CA TRP A 97 22.08 -10.75 7.29
C TRP A 97 23.01 -10.24 6.19
N TYR A 98 22.51 -9.26 5.43
CA TYR A 98 23.31 -8.61 4.41
C TYR A 98 24.49 -7.84 5.01
N ASP A 99 25.67 -8.41 4.81
CA ASP A 99 26.93 -7.90 5.34
C ASP A 99 27.41 -6.68 4.55
N VAL A 100 27.05 -5.49 5.04
CA VAL A 100 27.45 -4.20 4.45
C VAL A 100 28.96 -3.93 4.56
N THR A 101 29.72 -4.65 5.38
CA THR A 101 31.18 -4.42 5.53
C THR A 101 31.96 -4.82 4.28
N LYS A 102 31.39 -5.75 3.49
CA LYS A 102 31.97 -6.25 2.24
C LYS A 102 31.54 -5.45 1.02
N VAL A 103 30.71 -4.43 1.19
CA VAL A 103 30.09 -3.67 0.11
C VAL A 103 30.60 -2.24 0.14
N GLY A 104 31.34 -1.81 -0.89
CA GLY A 104 31.91 -0.46 -0.92
C GLY A 104 30.85 0.66 -1.00
N SER A 105 29.76 0.44 -1.73
CA SER A 105 28.65 1.40 -1.83
C SER A 105 27.33 0.68 -2.05
N LEU A 106 26.32 1.05 -1.26
CA LEU A 106 24.94 0.60 -1.42
C LEU A 106 24.09 1.77 -1.92
N LYS A 107 23.39 1.59 -3.04
CA LYS A 107 22.55 2.62 -3.65
C LYS A 107 21.14 2.09 -3.89
N LEU A 108 20.17 2.70 -3.21
CA LEU A 108 18.76 2.52 -3.53
C LEU A 108 18.40 3.35 -4.77
N ARG A 109 17.83 2.72 -5.79
CA ARG A 109 17.25 3.41 -6.94
C ARG A 109 15.74 3.20 -6.94
N LEU A 110 14.99 4.25 -6.60
CA LEU A 110 13.54 4.25 -6.70
C LEU A 110 13.13 4.69 -8.10
N LYS A 111 12.38 3.84 -8.80
CA LYS A 111 11.71 4.20 -10.04
C LYS A 111 10.28 4.62 -9.72
N ALA A 112 9.98 5.88 -10.00
CA ALA A 112 8.63 6.42 -9.90
C ALA A 112 7.70 5.78 -10.96
N GLY A 113 6.40 5.70 -10.66
CA GLY A 113 5.37 5.31 -11.64
C GLY A 113 5.20 6.38 -12.73
N ALA A 114 4.67 5.97 -13.89
CA ALA A 114 4.51 6.87 -15.05
C ALA A 114 3.49 8.00 -14.83
N SER A 115 2.60 7.87 -13.85
CA SER A 115 1.56 8.85 -13.53
C SER A 115 1.56 9.14 -12.03
N LEU A 116 2.62 9.78 -11.57
CA LEU A 116 2.65 10.39 -10.24
C LEU A 116 2.33 11.87 -10.43
N GLY A 117 1.39 12.42 -9.64
CA GLY A 117 0.97 13.82 -9.74
C GLY A 117 2.11 14.84 -9.57
N ALA A 118 1.80 16.12 -9.40
CA ALA A 118 2.82 17.18 -9.47
C ALA A 118 3.95 17.07 -8.41
N THR A 119 3.73 16.39 -7.28
CA THR A 119 4.67 16.37 -6.14
C THR A 119 4.68 15.03 -5.39
N PRO A 120 5.12 13.90 -6.00
CA PRO A 120 5.19 12.63 -5.28
C PRO A 120 6.27 12.70 -4.20
N THR A 121 5.92 12.29 -2.99
CA THR A 121 6.86 12.16 -1.88
C THR A 121 7.08 10.68 -1.57
N ALA A 122 8.33 10.30 -1.38
CA ALA A 122 8.72 8.99 -0.87
C ALA A 122 9.74 9.23 0.24
N GLN A 123 9.60 8.52 1.34
CA GLN A 123 10.54 8.56 2.46
C GLN A 123 11.21 7.19 2.57
N VAL A 124 12.52 7.20 2.78
CA VAL A 124 13.32 5.99 2.94
C VAL A 124 13.95 6.05 4.32
N ILE A 125 13.68 5.03 5.12
CA ILE A 125 14.30 4.84 6.43
C ILE A 125 15.25 3.66 6.28
N THR A 126 16.53 3.87 6.59
CA THR A 126 17.52 2.80 6.62
C THR A 126 17.80 2.42 8.07
N GLN A 127 17.76 1.13 8.36
CA GLN A 127 18.13 0.58 9.66
C GLN A 127 19.32 -0.36 9.47
N GLN A 128 20.36 -0.18 10.28
CA GLN A 128 21.53 -1.05 10.31
C GLN A 128 21.66 -1.65 11.71
N LEU A 129 21.61 -2.98 11.79
CA LEU A 129 21.96 -3.70 13.02
C LEU A 129 23.48 -3.80 13.10
N ARG A 130 24.05 -3.40 14.24
CA ARG A 130 25.49 -3.51 14.51
C ARG A 130 25.72 -4.64 15.50
N SER A 131 26.55 -5.60 15.13
CA SER A 131 27.05 -6.61 16.06
C SER A 131 28.07 -5.93 16.99
N TYR A 132 27.77 -5.87 18.28
CA TYR A 132 28.75 -5.50 19.30
C TYR A 132 29.43 -6.80 19.73
N ALA A 133 30.70 -6.93 19.36
CA ALA A 133 31.57 -8.02 19.84
C ALA A 133 32.06 -7.72 21.26
#